data_AF-A0A7C4NJ17-F1
#
_entry.id   AF-A0A7C4NJ17-F1
#
_cell.length_a   1.000
_cell.length_b   1.000
_cell.length_c   1.000
_cell.angle_alpha   90.00
_cell.angle_beta   90.00
_cell.angle_gamma   90.00
#
_symmetry.space_group_name_H-M   'P 1'
#
loop_
_entity.id
_entity.type
_entity.pdbx_description
1 polymer ?
#
loop_
_entity_poly.entity_id
_entity_poly.type
_entity_poly.pdbx_seq_one_letter_code
_entity_poly.pdbx_strand_id
1 'polypeptide(L)'
;ALKGVPQDPLYHPEGDVFTHTLLCLAQADGIWDDPLLKMALLLHDVGKPRALARSGGENMAGHCGIGAEMAEEILTRLRFSRREIERVRFLVAEHMRVARLPEMGLGKQVKLLCTGEAEEAPLSSFPQRFAVFADLLKVVICDAEATAHKSAAWLPVLSQVARLLVHLRRVQGLRRARELLSGHDLLALGMAPGPRLGQVLEAVHEKILAGEIGSREEALAEAARLMGKK
;
A
#
# COMPACT_ATOMS: atom_id res chain seq x y z
N ALA A 1 17.02 -14.29 -13.45
CA ALA A 1 17.18 -13.04 -12.68
C ALA A 1 17.15 -13.30 -11.17
N LEU A 2 16.18 -14.07 -10.64
CA LEU A 2 16.02 -14.26 -9.18
C LEU A 2 16.87 -15.39 -8.57
N LYS A 3 17.25 -16.39 -9.37
CA LYS A 3 18.08 -17.52 -8.92
C LYS A 3 19.44 -17.02 -8.43
N GLY A 4 19.87 -17.50 -7.26
CA GLY A 4 21.13 -17.16 -6.60
C GLY A 4 21.15 -15.78 -5.93
N VAL A 5 20.04 -15.04 -5.92
CA VAL A 5 19.97 -13.74 -5.23
C VAL A 5 19.78 -14.00 -3.73
N PRO A 6 20.77 -13.64 -2.89
CA PRO A 6 20.77 -14.03 -1.48
C PRO A 6 19.70 -13.29 -0.69
N GLN A 7 19.16 -13.94 0.33
CA GLN A 7 18.28 -13.34 1.34
C GLN A 7 18.85 -13.59 2.73
N ASP A 8 18.42 -12.81 3.72
CA ASP A 8 18.86 -13.01 5.10
C ASP A 8 18.32 -14.36 5.63
N PRO A 9 19.18 -15.33 5.95
CA PRO A 9 18.74 -16.67 6.38
C PRO A 9 17.92 -16.68 7.67
N LEU A 10 17.97 -15.61 8.47
CA LEU A 10 17.14 -15.48 9.67
C LEU A 10 15.66 -15.36 9.30
N TYR A 11 15.36 -14.59 8.26
CA TYR A 11 14.00 -14.32 7.79
C TYR A 11 13.59 -15.29 6.68
N HIS A 12 14.55 -15.68 5.84
CA HIS A 12 14.39 -16.47 4.63
C HIS A 12 15.21 -17.77 4.66
N PRO A 13 14.93 -18.70 5.59
CA PRO A 13 15.65 -19.98 5.67
C PRO A 13 15.42 -20.89 4.45
N GLU A 14 14.38 -20.61 3.65
CA GLU A 14 14.05 -21.31 2.41
C GLU A 14 15.07 -21.07 1.29
N GLY A 15 15.85 -19.97 1.37
CA GLY A 15 16.96 -19.71 0.47
C GLY A 15 16.79 -18.46 -0.38
N ASP A 16 17.11 -18.59 -1.67
CA ASP A 16 17.19 -17.45 -2.59
C ASP A 16 15.81 -16.88 -2.98
N VAL A 17 15.81 -15.69 -3.57
CA VAL A 17 14.59 -14.99 -4.00
C VAL A 17 13.74 -15.83 -4.95
N PHE A 18 14.35 -16.69 -5.79
CA PHE A 18 13.61 -17.56 -6.71
C PHE A 18 12.84 -18.65 -5.96
N THR A 19 13.50 -19.32 -5.00
CA THR A 19 12.90 -20.34 -4.15
C THR A 19 11.75 -19.75 -3.35
N HIS A 20 11.97 -18.59 -2.73
CA HIS A 20 10.91 -17.84 -2.03
C HIS A 20 9.71 -17.54 -2.93
N THR A 21 9.94 -16.98 -4.12
CA THR A 21 8.86 -16.66 -5.07
C THR A 21 8.02 -17.89 -5.44
N LEU A 22 8.65 -19.05 -5.66
CA LEU A 22 7.92 -20.29 -5.96
C LEU A 22 7.08 -20.78 -4.77
N LEU A 23 7.59 -20.63 -3.56
CA LEU A 23 6.84 -20.97 -2.34
C LEU A 23 5.64 -20.05 -2.15
N CYS A 24 5.79 -18.73 -2.38
CA CYS A 24 4.67 -17.79 -2.35
C CYS A 24 3.56 -18.16 -3.35
N LEU A 25 3.94 -18.59 -4.56
CA LEU A 25 3.00 -19.07 -5.57
C LEU A 25 2.31 -20.37 -5.15
N ALA A 26 3.04 -21.33 -4.56
CA ALA A 26 2.47 -22.56 -4.04
C ALA A 26 1.45 -22.29 -2.92
N GLN A 27 1.71 -21.33 -2.04
CA GLN A 27 0.73 -20.88 -1.04
C GLN A 27 -0.52 -20.31 -1.71
N ALA A 28 -0.34 -19.53 -2.78
CA ALA A 28 -1.48 -18.96 -3.49
C ALA A 28 -2.34 -20.01 -4.20
N ASP A 29 -1.72 -21.00 -4.84
CA ASP A 29 -2.41 -22.08 -5.55
C ASP A 29 -3.31 -22.91 -4.62
N GLY A 30 -2.96 -23.03 -3.34
CA GLY A 30 -3.76 -23.75 -2.35
C GLY A 30 -5.02 -23.00 -1.88
N ILE A 31 -5.13 -21.69 -2.13
CA ILE A 31 -6.14 -20.84 -1.46
C ILE A 31 -6.92 -19.96 -2.44
N TRP A 32 -6.26 -19.36 -3.46
CA TRP A 32 -6.87 -18.36 -4.32
C TRP A 32 -6.73 -18.70 -5.81
N ASP A 33 -7.86 -18.73 -6.50
CA ASP A 33 -7.94 -18.88 -7.95
C ASP A 33 -8.03 -17.50 -8.64
N ASP A 34 -6.97 -16.70 -8.51
CA ASP A 34 -6.85 -15.40 -9.19
C ASP A 34 -5.51 -15.29 -9.93
N PRO A 35 -5.50 -15.30 -11.27
CA PRO A 35 -4.27 -15.26 -12.05
C PRO A 35 -3.51 -13.94 -11.90
N LEU A 36 -4.17 -12.82 -11.62
CA LEU A 36 -3.51 -11.52 -11.44
C LEU A 36 -2.87 -11.41 -10.06
N LEU A 37 -3.47 -12.03 -9.03
CA LEU A 37 -2.83 -12.19 -7.73
C LEU A 37 -1.54 -13.02 -7.86
N LYS A 38 -1.60 -14.15 -8.58
CA LYS A 38 -0.44 -15.01 -8.86
C LYS A 38 0.62 -14.26 -9.68
N MET A 39 0.21 -13.44 -10.64
CA MET A 39 1.13 -12.57 -11.38
C MET A 39 1.82 -11.54 -10.48
N ALA A 40 1.09 -10.94 -9.52
CA ALA A 40 1.68 -10.04 -8.53
C ALA A 40 2.70 -10.78 -7.64
N LEU A 41 2.39 -11.99 -7.18
CA LEU A 41 3.33 -12.81 -6.40
C LEU A 41 4.54 -13.26 -7.22
N LEU A 42 4.38 -13.58 -8.50
CA LEU A 42 5.51 -13.88 -9.37
C LEU A 42 6.48 -12.70 -9.50
N LEU A 43 5.96 -11.47 -9.40
CA LEU A 43 6.71 -10.24 -9.68
C LEU A 43 7.04 -9.40 -8.43
N HIS A 44 6.51 -9.71 -7.25
CA HIS A 44 6.62 -8.84 -6.05
C HIS A 44 8.07 -8.50 -5.71
N ASP A 45 8.96 -9.47 -5.86
CA ASP A 45 10.39 -9.37 -5.58
C ASP A 45 11.28 -9.22 -6.82
N VAL A 46 10.69 -8.99 -8.01
CA VAL A 46 11.45 -8.91 -9.26
C VAL A 46 12.50 -7.79 -9.26
N GLY A 47 12.29 -6.76 -8.42
CA GLY A 47 13.19 -5.63 -8.25
C GLY A 47 14.41 -5.91 -7.34
N LYS A 48 14.41 -6.98 -6.54
CA LYS A 48 15.50 -7.29 -5.57
C LYS A 48 16.89 -7.36 -6.22
N PRO A 49 17.11 -8.03 -7.37
CA PRO A 49 18.44 -8.09 -8.00
C PRO A 49 18.98 -6.71 -8.39
N ARG A 50 18.11 -5.84 -8.95
CA ARG A 50 18.49 -4.49 -9.35
C ARG A 50 18.71 -3.57 -8.14
N ALA A 51 17.91 -3.74 -7.07
CA ALA A 51 18.11 -3.04 -5.81
C ALA A 51 19.45 -3.41 -5.15
N LEU A 52 19.79 -4.70 -5.14
CA LEU A 52 21.05 -5.22 -4.61
C LEU A 52 22.27 -4.70 -5.40
N ALA A 53 22.19 -4.70 -6.74
CA ALA A 53 23.25 -4.14 -7.57
C ALA A 53 23.44 -2.64 -7.32
N ARG A 54 22.34 -1.89 -7.16
CA ARG A 54 22.38 -0.44 -6.88
C ARG A 54 23.03 -0.11 -5.54
N SER A 55 22.90 -0.98 -4.54
CA SER A 55 23.51 -0.80 -3.22
C SER A 55 24.93 -1.37 -3.11
N GLY A 56 25.52 -1.87 -4.20
CA GLY A 56 26.84 -2.52 -4.15
C GLY A 56 26.83 -3.86 -3.41
N GLY A 57 25.68 -4.50 -3.26
CA GLY A 57 25.54 -5.79 -2.55
C GLY A 57 25.15 -5.67 -1.08
N GLU A 58 24.94 -4.46 -0.55
CA GLU A 58 24.68 -4.26 0.88
C GLU A 58 23.23 -4.56 1.28
N ASN A 59 22.25 -4.13 0.49
CA ASN A 59 20.83 -4.26 0.82
C ASN A 59 19.91 -4.18 -0.41
N MET A 60 18.63 -4.45 -0.21
CA MET A 60 17.60 -4.41 -1.27
C MET A 60 16.57 -3.29 -1.05
N ALA A 61 16.98 -2.19 -0.42
CA ALA A 61 16.09 -1.07 -0.16
C ALA A 61 15.53 -0.49 -1.46
N GLY A 62 14.22 -0.22 -1.48
CA GLY A 62 13.50 0.31 -2.64
C GLY A 62 13.18 -0.73 -3.73
N HIS A 63 13.36 -2.03 -3.48
CA HIS A 63 13.01 -3.07 -4.45
C HIS A 63 11.54 -3.05 -4.86
N CYS A 64 10.60 -2.68 -3.96
CA CYS A 64 9.18 -2.65 -4.30
C CYS A 64 8.89 -1.65 -5.44
N GLY A 65 9.49 -0.45 -5.39
CA GLY A 65 9.32 0.57 -6.43
C GLY A 65 9.96 0.14 -7.76
N ILE A 66 11.19 -0.39 -7.71
CA ILE A 66 11.87 -0.93 -8.89
C ILE A 66 11.07 -2.10 -9.49
N GLY A 67 10.56 -2.99 -8.63
CA GLY A 67 9.76 -4.14 -9.02
C GLY A 67 8.46 -3.73 -9.67
N ALA A 68 7.81 -2.66 -9.20
CA ALA A 68 6.59 -2.12 -9.78
C ALA A 68 6.83 -1.57 -11.20
N GLU A 69 7.91 -0.81 -11.41
CA GLU A 69 8.32 -0.34 -12.75
C GLU A 69 8.56 -1.52 -13.70
N MET A 70 9.32 -2.53 -13.23
CA MET A 70 9.60 -3.74 -14.00
C MET A 70 8.33 -4.55 -14.30
N ALA A 71 7.40 -4.64 -13.36
CA ALA A 71 6.14 -5.34 -13.54
C ALA A 71 5.29 -4.66 -14.63
N GLU A 72 5.23 -3.32 -14.64
CA GLU A 72 4.55 -2.55 -15.68
C GLU A 72 5.17 -2.81 -17.07
N GLU A 73 6.50 -2.78 -17.19
CA GLU A 73 7.20 -3.08 -18.44
C GLU A 73 6.92 -4.51 -18.94
N ILE A 74 7.01 -5.50 -18.04
CA ILE A 74 6.79 -6.91 -18.35
C ILE A 74 5.35 -7.12 -18.84
N LEU A 75 4.35 -6.61 -18.11
CA LEU A 75 2.94 -6.82 -18.42
C LEU A 75 2.49 -6.05 -19.66
N THR A 76 3.06 -4.87 -19.92
CA THR A 76 2.87 -4.12 -21.16
C THR A 76 3.36 -4.92 -22.38
N ARG A 77 4.54 -5.56 -22.25
CA ARG A 77 5.09 -6.44 -23.29
C ARG A 77 4.22 -7.68 -23.51
N LEU A 78 3.64 -8.22 -22.44
CA LEU A 78 2.70 -9.35 -22.48
C LEU A 78 1.27 -8.96 -22.89
N ARG A 79 1.01 -7.68 -23.20
CA ARG A 79 -0.29 -7.17 -23.70
C ARG A 79 -1.45 -7.30 -22.71
N PHE A 80 -1.18 -7.25 -21.40
CA PHE A 80 -2.22 -7.10 -20.40
C PHE A 80 -2.95 -5.76 -20.57
N SER A 81 -4.21 -5.69 -20.14
CA SER A 81 -4.96 -4.44 -20.15
C SER A 81 -4.38 -3.46 -19.13
N ARG A 82 -4.60 -2.16 -19.37
CA ARG A 82 -4.15 -1.10 -18.45
C ARG A 82 -4.62 -1.32 -17.02
N ARG A 83 -5.87 -1.77 -16.83
CA ARG A 83 -6.45 -2.06 -15.51
C ARG A 83 -5.71 -3.20 -14.79
N GLU A 84 -5.34 -4.25 -15.52
CA GLU A 84 -4.61 -5.39 -14.97
C GLU A 84 -3.17 -5.01 -14.59
N ILE A 85 -2.52 -4.22 -15.45
CA ILE A 85 -1.19 -3.66 -15.19
C ILE A 85 -1.21 -2.81 -13.92
N GLU A 86 -2.17 -1.88 -13.81
CA GLU A 86 -2.29 -0.99 -12.65
C GLU A 86 -2.54 -1.79 -11.35
N ARG A 87 -3.37 -2.84 -11.40
CA ARG A 87 -3.62 -3.74 -10.26
C ARG A 87 -2.34 -4.45 -9.83
N VAL A 88 -1.64 -5.13 -10.74
CA VAL A 88 -0.43 -5.88 -10.40
C VAL A 88 0.68 -4.95 -9.94
N ARG A 89 0.89 -3.83 -10.64
CA ARG A 89 1.89 -2.81 -10.26
C ARG A 89 1.66 -2.30 -8.85
N PHE A 90 0.40 -2.03 -8.48
CA PHE A 90 0.06 -1.59 -7.13
C PHE A 90 0.41 -2.65 -6.08
N LEU A 91 0.01 -3.90 -6.32
CA LEU A 91 0.30 -5.00 -5.38
C LEU A 91 1.81 -5.19 -5.19
N VAL A 92 2.59 -5.14 -6.27
CA VAL A 92 4.06 -5.20 -6.22
C VAL A 92 4.65 -4.00 -5.48
N ALA A 93 4.16 -2.79 -5.72
CA ALA A 93 4.67 -1.58 -5.06
C ALA A 93 4.44 -1.58 -3.55
N GLU A 94 3.31 -2.11 -3.09
CA GLU A 94 2.82 -1.94 -1.72
C GLU A 94 2.99 -3.19 -0.83
N HIS A 95 3.47 -4.32 -1.37
CA HIS A 95 3.50 -5.60 -0.64
C HIS A 95 4.25 -5.53 0.71
N MET A 96 5.37 -4.80 0.80
CA MET A 96 6.06 -4.60 2.09
C MET A 96 5.40 -3.54 2.97
N ARG A 97 4.68 -2.58 2.38
CA ARG A 97 4.12 -1.47 3.14
C ARG A 97 2.94 -1.91 3.99
N VAL A 98 2.08 -2.77 3.46
CA VAL A 98 0.94 -3.34 4.22
C VAL A 98 1.38 -4.22 5.39
N ALA A 99 2.54 -4.89 5.30
CA ALA A 99 3.10 -5.64 6.44
C ALA A 99 3.40 -4.70 7.63
N ARG A 100 3.72 -3.44 7.36
CA ARG A 100 3.96 -2.39 8.37
C ARG A 100 2.73 -1.58 8.72
N LEU A 101 1.52 -2.00 8.32
CA LEU A 101 0.28 -1.30 8.62
C LEU A 101 0.14 -0.92 10.12
N PRO A 102 0.47 -1.80 11.10
CA PRO A 102 0.38 -1.46 12.52
C PRO A 102 1.32 -0.32 12.98
N GLU A 103 2.42 -0.10 12.27
CA GLU A 103 3.45 0.90 12.60
C GLU A 103 3.16 2.28 11.99
N MET A 104 2.27 2.34 11.01
CA MET A 104 1.93 3.56 10.29
C MET A 104 1.05 4.48 11.13
N GLY A 105 1.12 5.80 10.91
CA GLY A 105 0.12 6.72 11.46
C GLY A 105 -1.30 6.44 10.92
N LEU A 106 -2.33 6.62 11.74
CA LEU A 106 -3.73 6.27 11.40
C LEU A 106 -4.20 6.88 10.08
N GLY A 107 -3.84 8.14 9.79
CA GLY A 107 -4.20 8.78 8.52
C GLY A 107 -3.62 8.05 7.30
N LYS A 108 -2.37 7.57 7.38
CA LYS A 108 -1.72 6.79 6.33
C LYS A 108 -2.33 5.39 6.19
N GLN A 109 -2.70 4.79 7.32
CA GLN A 109 -3.38 3.50 7.33
C GLN A 109 -4.74 3.58 6.63
N VAL A 110 -5.54 4.61 6.93
CA VAL A 110 -6.83 4.85 6.26
C VAL A 110 -6.63 5.10 4.77
N LYS A 111 -5.64 5.90 4.37
CA LYS A 111 -5.32 6.12 2.94
C LYS A 111 -5.01 4.82 2.21
N LEU A 112 -4.18 3.94 2.80
CA LEU A 112 -3.84 2.66 2.19
C LEU A 112 -5.07 1.74 2.10
N LEU A 113 -5.86 1.62 3.18
CA LEU A 113 -7.10 0.84 3.18
C LEU A 113 -8.10 1.31 2.12
N CYS A 114 -8.28 2.62 2.00
CA CYS A 114 -9.23 3.24 1.06
C CYS A 114 -8.69 3.38 -0.38
N THR A 115 -7.52 2.81 -0.70
CA THR A 115 -7.00 2.88 -2.07
C THR A 115 -7.86 2.03 -3.00
N GLY A 116 -8.44 2.67 -4.02
CA GLY A 116 -9.39 2.01 -4.93
C GLY A 116 -10.70 1.60 -4.24
N GLU A 117 -11.08 2.26 -3.14
CA GLU A 117 -12.33 2.00 -2.42
C GLU A 117 -13.56 2.19 -3.31
N ALA A 118 -14.45 1.21 -3.30
CA ALA A 118 -15.81 1.32 -3.85
C ALA A 118 -16.72 1.92 -2.76
N GLU A 119 -16.79 3.26 -2.71
CA GLU A 119 -17.50 4.01 -1.64
C GLU A 119 -18.99 3.63 -1.51
N GLU A 120 -19.60 3.14 -2.59
CA GLU A 120 -20.98 2.65 -2.67
C GLU A 120 -21.21 1.32 -1.96
N ALA A 121 -20.17 0.50 -1.79
CA ALA A 121 -20.28 -0.78 -1.10
C ALA A 121 -20.35 -0.57 0.43
N PRO A 122 -21.17 -1.35 1.15
CA PRO A 122 -21.27 -1.20 2.59
C PRO A 122 -19.98 -1.65 3.29
N LEU A 123 -19.64 -1.02 4.42
CA LEU A 123 -18.45 -1.39 5.22
C LEU A 123 -18.45 -2.85 5.68
N SER A 124 -19.62 -3.49 5.80
CA SER A 124 -19.76 -4.91 6.12
C SER A 124 -19.30 -5.85 4.99
N SER A 125 -19.21 -5.35 3.77
CA SER A 125 -18.79 -6.09 2.57
C SER A 125 -17.34 -5.77 2.24
N PHE A 126 -16.43 -6.18 3.12
CA PHE A 126 -15.01 -5.80 3.05
C PHE A 126 -14.35 -6.11 1.70
N PRO A 127 -14.45 -7.33 1.14
CA PRO A 127 -13.80 -7.65 -0.14
C PRO A 127 -14.36 -6.88 -1.33
N GLN A 128 -15.64 -6.46 -1.26
CA GLN A 128 -16.25 -5.65 -2.31
C GLN A 128 -15.84 -4.18 -2.18
N ARG A 129 -15.85 -3.64 -0.96
CA ARG A 129 -15.55 -2.23 -0.70
C ARG A 129 -14.06 -1.92 -0.85
N PHE A 130 -13.20 -2.80 -0.36
CA PHE A 130 -11.75 -2.62 -0.32
C PHE A 130 -11.04 -3.68 -1.16
N ALA A 131 -11.53 -3.96 -2.36
CA ALA A 131 -11.04 -5.05 -3.21
C ALA A 131 -9.51 -5.04 -3.41
N VAL A 132 -8.95 -3.86 -3.71
CA VAL A 132 -7.50 -3.69 -3.91
C VAL A 132 -6.70 -3.97 -2.64
N PHE A 133 -7.17 -3.46 -1.50
CA PHE A 133 -6.51 -3.72 -0.21
C PHE A 133 -6.69 -5.17 0.23
N ALA A 134 -7.83 -5.80 -0.07
CA ALA A 134 -8.06 -7.21 0.19
C ALA A 134 -7.09 -8.10 -0.60
N ASP A 135 -6.77 -7.75 -1.85
CA ASP A 135 -5.73 -8.43 -2.62
C ASP A 135 -4.35 -8.23 -2.00
N LEU A 136 -4.05 -7.04 -1.51
CA LEU A 136 -2.79 -6.74 -0.84
C LEU A 136 -2.61 -7.57 0.45
N LEU A 137 -3.69 -7.82 1.20
CA LEU A 137 -3.68 -8.77 2.32
C LEU A 137 -3.35 -10.20 1.86
N LYS A 138 -3.92 -10.66 0.74
CA LYS A 138 -3.61 -11.99 0.19
C LYS A 138 -2.13 -12.11 -0.16
N VAL A 139 -1.55 -11.07 -0.80
CA VAL A 139 -0.12 -11.04 -1.13
C VAL A 139 0.73 -11.18 0.14
N VAL A 140 0.46 -10.39 1.18
CA VAL A 140 1.20 -10.49 2.44
C VAL A 140 1.03 -11.83 3.13
N ILE A 141 -0.15 -12.44 3.08
CA ILE A 141 -0.36 -13.76 3.66
C ILE A 141 0.50 -14.80 2.91
N CYS A 142 0.46 -14.82 1.57
CA CYS A 142 1.32 -15.72 0.78
C CYS A 142 2.81 -15.53 1.09
N ASP A 143 3.25 -14.28 1.09
CA ASP A 143 4.65 -13.90 1.30
C ASP A 143 5.12 -14.35 2.68
N ALA A 144 4.36 -14.01 3.73
CA ALA A 144 4.68 -14.39 5.08
C ALA A 144 4.66 -15.92 5.29
N GLU A 145 3.65 -16.63 4.77
CA GLU A 145 3.53 -18.10 4.90
C GLU A 145 4.62 -18.88 4.15
N ALA A 146 5.35 -18.22 3.24
CA ALA A 146 6.52 -18.78 2.57
C ALA A 146 7.83 -18.61 3.37
N THR A 147 7.82 -17.87 4.48
CA THR A 147 9.02 -17.55 5.29
C THR A 147 9.02 -18.21 6.67
N ALA A 148 10.04 -17.92 7.49
CA ALA A 148 10.15 -18.41 8.87
C ALA A 148 9.02 -17.93 9.79
N HIS A 149 8.55 -16.69 9.62
CA HIS A 149 7.65 -16.03 10.57
C HIS A 149 6.18 -16.38 10.35
N LYS A 150 5.78 -16.79 9.14
CA LYS A 150 4.43 -17.26 8.83
C LYS A 150 3.35 -16.34 9.40
N SER A 151 2.38 -16.91 10.10
CA SER A 151 1.28 -16.19 10.74
C SER A 151 1.71 -15.08 11.71
N ALA A 152 2.88 -15.17 12.35
CA ALA A 152 3.36 -14.10 13.23
C ALA A 152 3.59 -12.78 12.48
N ALA A 153 3.86 -12.82 11.17
CA ALA A 153 4.07 -11.62 10.36
C ALA A 153 2.76 -10.95 9.89
N TRP A 154 1.68 -11.70 9.63
CA TRP A 154 0.43 -11.14 9.08
C TRP A 154 -0.73 -11.02 10.08
N LEU A 155 -0.73 -11.76 11.21
CA LEU A 155 -1.76 -11.63 12.24
C LEU A 155 -1.89 -10.21 12.83
N PRO A 156 -0.79 -9.49 13.13
CA PRO A 156 -0.86 -8.10 13.59
C PRO A 156 -1.54 -7.17 12.56
N VAL A 157 -1.31 -7.41 11.27
CA VAL A 157 -1.93 -6.65 10.18
C VAL A 157 -3.45 -6.84 10.22
N LEU A 158 -3.95 -8.08 10.32
CA LEU A 158 -5.40 -8.32 10.42
C LEU A 158 -6.02 -7.72 11.68
N SER A 159 -5.33 -7.81 12.82
CA SER A 159 -5.78 -7.14 14.05
C SER A 159 -5.90 -5.63 13.85
N GLN A 160 -4.95 -5.03 13.13
CA GLN A 160 -4.99 -3.61 12.83
C GLN A 160 -6.11 -3.26 11.85
N VAL A 161 -6.36 -4.08 10.83
CA VAL A 161 -7.47 -3.90 9.89
C VAL A 161 -8.81 -3.87 10.64
N ALA A 162 -9.03 -4.78 11.60
CA ALA A 162 -10.25 -4.77 12.40
C ALA A 162 -10.43 -3.46 13.18
N ARG A 163 -9.36 -2.93 13.79
CA ARG A 163 -9.38 -1.62 14.47
C ARG A 163 -9.64 -0.47 13.49
N LEU A 164 -9.03 -0.53 12.31
CA LEU A 164 -9.21 0.47 11.26
C LEU A 164 -10.64 0.55 10.76
N LEU A 165 -11.34 -0.58 10.63
CA LEU A 165 -12.75 -0.57 10.20
C LEU A 165 -13.65 0.13 11.23
N VAL A 166 -13.35 0.01 12.53
CA VAL A 166 -14.04 0.77 13.58
C VAL A 166 -13.70 2.26 13.49
N HIS A 167 -12.41 2.58 13.33
CA HIS A 167 -11.94 3.96 13.16
C HIS A 167 -12.56 4.64 11.93
N LEU A 168 -12.64 3.93 10.80
CA LEU A 168 -13.18 4.43 9.55
C LEU A 168 -14.66 4.83 9.66
N ARG A 169 -15.44 4.13 10.51
CA ARG A 169 -16.83 4.53 10.81
C ARG A 169 -16.91 5.90 11.49
N ARG A 170 -15.92 6.25 12.31
CA ARG A 170 -15.84 7.54 13.00
C ARG A 170 -15.39 8.66 12.07
N VAL A 171 -14.31 8.44 11.31
CA VAL A 171 -13.72 9.49 10.46
C VAL A 171 -14.34 9.58 9.07
N GLN A 172 -15.17 8.61 8.67
CA GLN A 172 -15.89 8.58 7.39
C GLN A 172 -15.01 8.61 6.12
N GLY A 173 -13.71 8.32 6.29
CA GLY A 173 -12.76 8.07 5.20
C GLY A 173 -12.45 9.28 4.32
N LEU A 174 -12.00 8.99 3.09
CA LEU A 174 -11.51 9.98 2.14
C LEU A 174 -12.58 11.00 1.76
N ARG A 175 -13.84 10.58 1.65
CA ARG A 175 -14.96 11.46 1.35
C ARG A 175 -15.06 12.61 2.34
N ARG A 176 -15.07 12.29 3.64
CA ARG A 176 -15.17 13.31 4.70
C ARG A 176 -13.96 14.24 4.71
N ALA A 177 -12.76 13.72 4.47
CA ALA A 177 -11.57 14.56 4.34
C ALA A 177 -11.71 15.62 3.23
N ARG A 178 -12.23 15.22 2.05
CA ARG A 178 -12.52 16.13 0.93
C ARG A 178 -13.63 17.14 1.25
N GLU A 179 -14.65 16.74 2.02
CA GLU A 179 -15.74 17.63 2.45
C GLU A 179 -15.26 18.71 3.43
N LEU A 180 -14.37 18.33 4.36
CA LEU A 180 -13.84 19.26 5.36
C LEU A 180 -12.82 20.24 4.78
N LEU A 181 -12.01 19.83 3.81
CA LEU A 181 -11.06 20.70 3.13
C LEU A 181 -10.82 20.25 1.69
N SER A 182 -10.94 21.17 0.74
CA SER A 182 -10.65 20.96 -0.67
C SER A 182 -9.50 21.85 -1.14
N GLY A 183 -8.96 21.56 -2.33
CA GLY A 183 -7.97 22.44 -2.96
C GLY A 183 -8.53 23.85 -3.23
N HIS A 184 -9.82 23.97 -3.55
CA HIS A 184 -10.47 25.28 -3.74
C HIS A 184 -10.47 26.12 -2.46
N ASP A 185 -10.62 25.47 -1.30
CA ASP A 185 -10.57 26.17 -0.02
C ASP A 185 -9.17 26.76 0.23
N LEU A 186 -8.11 26.02 -0.11
CA LEU A 186 -6.74 26.52 -0.02
C LEU A 186 -6.46 27.68 -0.99
N LEU A 187 -7.00 27.62 -2.20
CA LEU A 187 -6.91 28.73 -3.16
C LEU A 187 -7.63 29.98 -2.64
N ALA A 188 -8.82 29.81 -2.04
CA ALA A 188 -9.58 30.90 -1.44
C ALA A 188 -8.87 31.53 -0.22
N LEU A 189 -8.03 30.76 0.48
CA LEU A 189 -7.14 31.26 1.55
C LEU A 189 -5.90 32.00 1.00
N GLY A 190 -5.77 32.16 -0.32
CA GLY A 190 -4.69 32.91 -0.97
C GLY A 190 -3.46 32.08 -1.32
N MET A 191 -3.56 30.75 -1.30
CA MET A 191 -2.47 29.87 -1.71
C MET A 191 -2.35 29.82 -3.25
N ALA A 192 -1.13 29.92 -3.78
CA ALA A 192 -0.90 29.75 -5.22
C ALA A 192 -1.01 28.27 -5.62
N PRO A 193 -1.50 27.97 -6.85
CA PRO A 193 -1.49 26.61 -7.37
C PRO A 193 -0.06 26.08 -7.48
N GLY A 194 0.17 24.82 -7.06
CA GLY A 194 1.47 24.17 -7.18
C GLY A 194 1.69 23.02 -6.19
N PRO A 195 2.88 22.39 -6.20
CA PRO A 195 3.18 21.23 -5.36
C PRO A 195 2.95 21.47 -3.86
N ARG A 196 3.24 22.69 -3.38
CA ARG A 196 3.04 23.06 -1.97
C ARG A 196 1.56 23.00 -1.57
N LEU A 197 0.62 23.33 -2.47
CA LEU A 197 -0.82 23.22 -2.21
C LEU A 197 -1.20 21.78 -1.96
N GLY A 198 -0.73 20.87 -2.80
CA GLY A 198 -0.90 19.44 -2.61
C GLY A 198 -0.33 18.95 -1.27
N GLN A 199 0.87 19.41 -0.90
CA GLN A 199 1.50 19.05 0.39
C GLN A 199 0.69 19.51 1.60
N VAL A 200 0.17 20.74 1.59
CA VAL A 200 -0.67 21.26 2.68
C VAL A 200 -1.99 20.50 2.74
N LEU A 201 -2.66 20.31 1.60
CA LEU A 201 -3.91 19.55 1.53
C LEU A 201 -3.74 18.13 2.08
N GLU A 202 -2.67 17.45 1.64
CA GLU A 202 -2.35 16.08 2.03
C GLU A 202 -2.06 15.96 3.53
N ALA A 203 -1.34 16.93 4.12
CA ALA A 203 -1.03 16.98 5.54
C ALA A 203 -2.29 17.18 6.39
N VAL A 204 -3.19 18.09 5.99
CA VAL A 204 -4.47 18.30 6.70
C VAL A 204 -5.39 17.09 6.54
N HIS A 205 -5.49 16.52 5.34
CA HIS A 205 -6.25 15.28 5.11
C HIS A 205 -5.73 14.13 5.95
N GLU A 206 -4.41 13.99 6.12
CA GLU A 206 -3.85 12.96 6.99
C GLU A 206 -4.31 13.12 8.45
N LYS A 207 -4.36 14.36 8.96
CA LYS A 207 -4.86 14.67 10.31
C LYS A 207 -6.36 14.41 10.46
N ILE A 208 -7.16 14.74 9.45
CA ILE A 208 -8.60 14.42 9.43
C ILE A 208 -8.79 12.89 9.50
N LEU A 209 -8.09 12.15 8.64
CA LEU A 209 -8.17 10.70 8.59
C LEU A 209 -7.60 10.03 9.86
N ALA A 210 -6.67 10.68 10.56
CA ALA A 210 -6.20 10.25 11.88
C ALA A 210 -7.25 10.51 12.99
N GLY A 211 -8.29 11.30 12.72
CA GLY A 211 -9.29 11.72 13.69
C GLY A 211 -8.85 12.87 14.59
N GLU A 212 -7.77 13.57 14.24
CA GLU A 212 -7.27 14.75 14.94
C GLU A 212 -8.06 16.02 14.59
N ILE A 213 -8.68 16.05 13.40
CA ILE A 213 -9.49 17.16 12.88
C ILE A 213 -10.87 16.61 12.53
N GLY A 214 -11.92 17.13 13.18
CA GLY A 214 -13.31 16.67 13.00
C GLY A 214 -14.21 17.67 12.28
N SER A 215 -13.77 18.92 12.16
CA SER A 215 -14.57 20.01 11.58
C SER A 215 -13.85 20.78 10.47
N ARG A 216 -14.65 21.52 9.69
CA ARG A 216 -14.16 22.38 8.60
C ARG A 216 -13.38 23.57 9.15
N GLU A 217 -13.82 24.11 10.29
CA GLU A 217 -13.13 25.21 10.97
C GLU A 217 -11.71 24.80 11.41
N GLU A 218 -11.58 23.65 12.08
CA GLU A 218 -10.28 23.08 12.47
C GLU A 218 -9.39 22.80 11.26
N ALA A 219 -9.97 22.28 10.17
CA ALA A 219 -9.23 21.99 8.94
C ALA A 219 -8.66 23.27 8.28
N LEU A 220 -9.46 24.33 8.21
CA LEU A 220 -9.04 25.63 7.68
C LEU A 220 -8.00 26.29 8.58
N ALA A 221 -8.15 26.21 9.90
CA ALA A 221 -7.18 26.73 10.86
C ALA A 221 -5.83 26.03 10.74
N GLU A 222 -5.81 24.70 10.64
CA GLU A 222 -4.60 23.93 10.44
C GLU A 222 -3.95 24.23 9.08
N ALA A 223 -4.74 24.35 8.01
CA ALA A 223 -4.25 24.76 6.70
C ALA A 223 -3.55 26.13 6.76
N ALA A 224 -4.18 27.14 7.38
CA ALA A 224 -3.60 28.46 7.54
C ALA A 224 -2.28 28.43 8.33
N ARG A 225 -2.20 27.60 9.38
CA ARG A 225 -0.99 27.40 10.17
C ARG A 225 0.15 26.80 9.35
N LEU A 226 -0.15 25.80 8.51
CA LEU A 226 0.85 25.15 7.63
C LEU A 226 1.31 26.08 6.50
N MET A 227 0.44 26.96 6.00
CA MET A 227 0.81 27.99 5.02
C MET A 227 1.83 28.99 5.60
N GLY A 228 1.70 29.33 6.89
CA GLY A 228 2.59 30.26 7.59
C GLY A 228 3.99 29.71 7.93
N LYS A 229 4.15 28.38 7.96
CA LYS A 229 5.47 27.76 8.13
C LYS A 229 6.22 27.80 6.79
N LYS A 230 7.23 28.67 6.70
CA LYS A 230 8.21 28.69 5.60
C LYS A 230 9.20 27.55 5.75
#